data_AF-A0A2M7REP1-F1
#
_entry.id   AF-A0A2M7REP1-F1
#
_cell.length_a   1.000
_cell.length_b   1.000
_cell.length_c   1.000
_cell.angle_alpha   90.00
_cell.angle_beta   90.00
_cell.angle_gamma   90.00
#
_symmetry.space_group_name_H-M   'P 1'
#
loop_
_entity.id
_entity.type
_entity.pdbx_description
1 polymer ?
#
loop_
_entity_poly.entity_id
_entity_poly.type
_entity_poly.pdbx_seq_one_letter_code
_entity_poly.pdbx_strand_id
1 'polypeptide(L)'
;MKTKLLVVMMILLVLTTGCISKPQTNNQVVSNADSADVDEPVSPVLSAALKKLFAVKNNVSQDDIVVLVLEETTKHATGIVEYGNPTNEIDTFLAANIDSKWQIVYEGDNDFTCEQVAGYQFPDYMISDCQ
;
A
#
# COMPACT_ATOMS: atom_id res chain seq x y z
N MET A 1 -30.19 -27.80 -31.38
CA MET A 1 -28.97 -28.11 -32.15
C MET A 1 -27.87 -28.49 -31.17
N LYS A 2 -27.23 -29.64 -31.38
CA LYS A 2 -26.10 -30.17 -30.60
C LYS A 2 -24.82 -30.01 -31.44
N THR A 3 -23.74 -29.50 -30.84
CA THR A 3 -22.32 -29.74 -31.19
C THR A 3 -21.47 -29.14 -30.05
N LYS A 4 -20.96 -29.92 -29.07
CA LYS A 4 -19.64 -30.60 -29.04
C LYS A 4 -18.49 -29.65 -29.41
N LEU A 5 -17.66 -29.19 -28.46
CA LEU A 5 -16.51 -29.84 -27.82
C LEU A 5 -15.25 -29.91 -28.73
N LEU A 6 -14.12 -29.46 -28.17
CA LEU A 6 -12.70 -29.77 -28.48
C LEU A 6 -12.00 -29.00 -29.61
N VAL A 7 -10.89 -28.30 -29.28
CA VAL A 7 -9.53 -28.34 -29.87
C VAL A 7 -8.64 -27.38 -29.02
N VAL A 8 -7.89 -27.87 -28.02
CA VAL A 8 -6.44 -28.19 -28.07
C VAL A 8 -5.53 -26.95 -28.14
N MET A 9 -5.01 -26.56 -26.97
CA MET A 9 -3.58 -26.49 -26.63
C MET A 9 -2.59 -26.13 -27.76
N MET A 10 -2.03 -24.92 -27.71
CA MET A 10 -0.71 -24.66 -28.30
C MET A 10 0.18 -23.90 -27.31
N ILE A 11 1.11 -24.66 -26.73
CA ILE A 11 2.31 -24.23 -26.01
C ILE A 11 3.17 -23.40 -26.96
N LEU A 12 3.73 -22.28 -26.50
CA LEU A 12 5.14 -21.98 -26.77
C LEU A 12 5.75 -21.06 -25.71
N LEU A 13 6.77 -21.60 -25.05
CA LEU A 13 7.68 -20.93 -24.13
C LEU A 13 8.47 -19.82 -24.82
N VAL A 14 8.67 -18.69 -24.13
CA VAL A 14 9.90 -17.92 -24.25
C VAL A 14 10.45 -17.64 -22.85
N LEU A 15 11.40 -18.49 -22.49
CA LEU A 15 12.36 -18.26 -21.41
C LEU A 15 13.37 -17.21 -21.89
N THR A 16 13.44 -16.05 -21.25
CA THR A 16 14.68 -15.24 -21.28
C THR A 16 15.08 -14.87 -19.87
N THR A 17 15.92 -15.75 -19.35
CA THR A 17 16.88 -15.57 -18.27
C THR A 17 17.65 -14.25 -18.43
N GLY A 18 17.76 -13.49 -17.34
CA GLY A 18 18.57 -12.28 -17.28
C GLY A 18 18.92 -11.88 -15.86
N CYS A 19 19.70 -12.72 -15.16
CA CYS A 19 20.39 -12.30 -13.94
C CYS A 19 21.67 -11.56 -14.34
N ILE A 20 21.84 -10.31 -13.91
CA ILE A 20 23.15 -9.65 -13.83
C ILE A 20 23.29 -9.06 -12.42
N SER A 21 24.04 -9.76 -11.59
CA SER A 21 24.55 -9.23 -10.32
C SER A 21 25.91 -8.58 -10.58
N LYS A 22 26.14 -7.38 -10.04
CA LYS A 22 27.50 -6.89 -9.74
C LYS A 22 27.55 -6.32 -8.32
N PRO A 23 28.39 -6.88 -7.44
CA PRO A 23 28.79 -6.25 -6.20
C PRO A 23 30.06 -5.41 -6.40
N GLN A 24 30.09 -4.19 -5.88
CA GLN A 24 31.31 -3.45 -5.51
C GLN A 24 31.01 -2.70 -4.20
N THR A 25 31.61 -3.07 -3.07
CA THR A 25 32.98 -2.81 -2.59
C THR A 25 33.09 -1.48 -1.84
N ASN A 26 32.88 -1.58 -0.53
CA ASN A 26 33.81 -1.27 0.58
C ASN A 26 34.23 0.19 0.90
N ASN A 27 33.97 0.52 2.19
CA ASN A 27 34.70 1.36 3.16
C ASN A 27 34.86 2.85 2.89
N GLN A 28 34.14 3.71 3.64
CA GLN A 28 34.41 4.21 5.01
C GLN A 28 35.27 5.48 5.01
N VAL A 29 35.13 6.28 6.08
CA VAL A 29 35.74 7.59 6.38
C VAL A 29 34.74 8.73 5.99
N VAL A 30 34.17 9.55 6.88
CA VAL A 30 34.56 10.05 8.22
C VAL A 30 33.29 10.34 9.04
N SER A 31 33.42 10.17 10.35
CA SER A 31 32.56 10.69 11.42
C SER A 31 32.14 12.15 11.23
N ASN A 32 30.89 12.46 11.54
CA ASN A 32 30.53 13.59 12.39
C ASN A 32 29.14 13.36 12.97
N ALA A 33 29.10 13.18 14.29
CA ALA A 33 27.89 13.17 15.08
C ALA A 33 27.40 14.62 15.23
N ASP A 34 26.30 14.93 14.58
CA ASP A 34 25.38 16.00 14.97
C ASP A 34 24.00 15.65 14.37
N SER A 35 23.35 14.67 14.99
CA SER A 35 22.03 14.19 14.59
C SER A 35 20.97 15.14 15.15
N ALA A 36 20.67 16.18 14.38
CA ALA A 36 19.33 16.74 14.36
C ALA A 36 18.47 15.80 13.51
N ASP A 37 17.48 15.16 14.14
CA ASP A 37 16.42 14.36 13.53
C ASP A 37 15.80 15.11 12.35
N VAL A 38 15.97 14.57 11.15
CA VAL A 38 15.26 15.02 9.95
C VAL A 38 14.32 13.90 9.59
N ASP A 39 13.01 14.17 9.68
CA ASP A 39 11.87 13.31 9.32
C ASP A 39 12.23 12.27 8.25
N GLU A 40 12.33 11.01 8.66
CA GLU A 40 12.46 9.91 7.71
C GLU A 40 11.15 9.84 6.89
N PRO A 41 11.22 9.80 5.55
CA PRO A 41 10.02 9.69 4.74
C PRO A 41 9.36 8.34 4.98
N VAL A 42 8.17 8.40 5.58
CA VAL A 42 6.99 7.59 5.29
C VAL A 42 7.19 6.66 4.07
N SER A 43 7.05 5.35 4.27
CA SER A 43 7.39 4.27 3.34
C SER A 43 6.82 4.46 1.91
N PRO A 44 7.67 4.82 0.91
CA PRO A 44 7.21 4.99 -0.47
C PRO A 44 6.73 3.67 -1.09
N VAL A 45 7.21 2.54 -0.57
CA VAL A 45 6.79 1.20 -1.02
C VAL A 45 5.35 0.92 -0.57
N LEU A 46 5.02 1.24 0.68
CA LEU A 46 3.66 1.04 1.19
C LEU A 46 2.67 1.97 0.47
N SER A 47 2.99 3.25 0.33
CA SER A 47 2.12 4.20 -0.38
C SER A 47 1.81 3.73 -1.81
N ALA A 48 2.81 3.21 -2.53
CA ALA A 48 2.60 2.66 -3.87
C ALA A 48 1.72 1.39 -3.87
N ALA A 49 1.78 0.57 -2.82
CA ALA A 49 0.92 -0.61 -2.68
C ALA A 49 -0.53 -0.21 -2.35
N LEU A 50 -0.73 0.71 -1.41
CA LEU A 50 -2.05 1.23 -1.03
C LEU A 50 -2.72 1.97 -2.20
N LYS A 51 -1.97 2.78 -2.94
CA LYS A 51 -2.43 3.47 -4.15
C LYS A 51 -3.04 2.51 -5.18
N LYS A 52 -2.45 1.31 -5.35
CA LYS A 52 -3.03 0.25 -6.20
C LYS A 52 -4.33 -0.31 -5.64
N LEU A 53 -4.42 -0.49 -4.32
CA LEU A 53 -5.64 -1.00 -3.68
C LEU A 53 -6.80 -0.02 -3.82
N PHE A 54 -6.57 1.28 -3.60
CA PHE A 54 -7.59 2.32 -3.81
C PHE A 54 -8.03 2.41 -5.27
N ALA A 55 -7.08 2.37 -6.21
CA ALA A 55 -7.40 2.38 -7.64
C ALA A 55 -8.32 1.22 -8.04
N VAL A 56 -8.04 0.01 -7.53
CA VAL A 56 -8.87 -1.17 -7.78
C VAL A 56 -10.23 -1.07 -7.09
N LYS A 57 -10.28 -0.62 -5.82
CA LYS A 57 -11.51 -0.50 -5.05
C LYS A 57 -12.49 0.50 -5.68
N ASN A 58 -11.98 1.65 -6.12
CA ASN A 58 -12.79 2.77 -6.62
C ASN A 58 -12.89 2.82 -8.16
N ASN A 59 -12.22 1.90 -8.87
CA ASN A 59 -12.20 1.85 -10.33
C ASN A 59 -11.75 3.18 -10.98
N VAL A 60 -10.69 3.75 -10.44
CA VAL A 60 -10.05 5.01 -10.91
C VAL A 60 -8.60 4.75 -11.34
N SER A 61 -8.00 5.69 -12.07
CA SER A 61 -6.58 5.60 -12.42
C SER A 61 -5.73 5.75 -11.15
N GLN A 62 -4.61 5.03 -11.10
CA GLN A 62 -3.59 5.32 -10.08
C GLN A 62 -3.06 6.74 -10.24
N ASP A 63 -2.94 7.27 -11.44
CA ASP A 63 -2.40 8.63 -11.64
C ASP A 63 -3.27 9.71 -10.98
N ASP A 64 -4.54 9.42 -10.74
CA ASP A 64 -5.50 10.29 -10.07
C ASP A 64 -5.57 10.04 -8.55
N ILE A 65 -4.67 9.25 -7.96
CA ILE A 65 -4.66 8.98 -6.52
C ILE A 65 -3.36 9.45 -5.88
N VAL A 66 -3.45 10.17 -4.77
CA VAL A 66 -2.32 10.46 -3.88
C VAL A 66 -2.57 9.74 -2.55
N VAL A 67 -1.55 9.05 -2.04
CA VAL A 67 -1.61 8.39 -0.72
C VAL A 67 -0.50 8.95 0.15
N LEU A 68 -0.89 9.50 1.29
CA LEU A 68 0.01 9.91 2.36
C LEU A 68 -0.19 8.98 3.54
N VAL A 69 0.80 8.15 3.85
CA VAL A 69 0.81 7.36 5.08
C VAL A 69 1.29 8.28 6.21
N LEU A 70 0.53 8.35 7.30
CA LEU A 70 0.88 9.20 8.45
C LEU A 70 1.59 8.38 9.53
N GLU A 71 1.08 7.18 9.79
CA GLU A 71 1.69 6.23 10.72
C GLU A 71 1.75 4.84 10.07
N GLU A 72 2.83 4.11 10.34
CA GLU A 72 3.03 2.75 9.84
C GLU A 72 3.65 1.86 10.91
N THR A 73 3.21 0.61 10.93
CA THR A 73 3.90 -0.50 11.59
C THR A 73 4.06 -1.64 10.59
N THR A 74 4.71 -2.73 11.01
CA THR A 74 4.78 -3.95 10.20
C THR A 74 3.40 -4.57 9.88
N LYS A 75 2.35 -4.18 10.61
CA LYS A 75 0.99 -4.76 10.49
C LYS A 75 -0.10 -3.76 10.15
N HIS A 76 0.12 -2.46 10.31
CA HIS A 76 -0.93 -1.45 10.24
C HIS A 76 -0.42 -0.18 9.59
N ALA A 77 -1.32 0.55 8.97
CA ALA A 77 -1.06 1.91 8.52
C ALA A 77 -2.32 2.76 8.65
N THR A 78 -2.12 4.05 8.89
CA THR A 78 -3.17 5.08 8.82
C THR A 78 -2.69 6.22 7.96
N GLY A 79 -3.60 6.98 7.36
CA GLY A 79 -3.23 8.13 6.58
C GLY A 79 -4.37 8.74 5.79
N ILE A 80 -4.00 9.47 4.74
CA ILE A 80 -4.90 10.19 3.88
C ILE A 80 -4.79 9.65 2.45
N VAL A 81 -5.93 9.48 1.80
CA VAL A 81 -6.03 9.25 0.36
C VAL A 81 -6.76 10.42 -0.28
N GLU A 82 -6.18 10.98 -1.34
CA GLU A 82 -6.81 12.02 -2.16
C GLU A 82 -7.09 11.46 -3.54
N TYR A 83 -8.33 11.66 -3.99
CA TYR A 83 -8.81 11.34 -5.32
C TYR A 83 -8.86 12.61 -6.15
N GLY A 84 -8.21 12.60 -7.31
CA GLY A 84 -8.20 13.69 -8.25
C GLY A 84 -9.54 13.91 -8.95
N ASN A 85 -9.49 14.54 -10.13
CA ASN A 85 -10.67 14.92 -10.89
C ASN A 85 -11.53 13.68 -11.26
N PRO A 86 -12.86 13.70 -11.07
CA PRO A 86 -13.69 14.86 -10.72
C PRO A 86 -14.04 15.02 -9.23
N THR A 87 -13.66 14.08 -8.37
CA THR A 87 -14.16 14.09 -7.00
C THR A 87 -13.43 15.11 -6.14
N ASN A 88 -12.09 15.22 -6.25
CA ASN A 88 -11.26 16.00 -5.32
C ASN A 88 -11.59 15.64 -3.85
N GLU A 89 -11.91 14.36 -3.63
CA GLU A 89 -12.30 13.80 -2.34
C GLU A 89 -11.03 13.44 -1.56
N ILE A 90 -11.04 13.73 -0.27
CA ILE A 90 -9.94 13.44 0.64
C ILE A 90 -10.52 12.62 1.77
N ASP A 91 -10.06 11.40 1.92
CA ASP A 91 -10.51 10.47 2.94
C ASP A 91 -9.37 10.10 3.88
N THR A 92 -9.74 9.80 5.13
CA THR A 92 -8.84 9.10 6.04
C THR A 92 -8.95 7.60 5.77
N PHE A 93 -7.85 6.86 5.91
CA PHE A 93 -7.86 5.41 5.80
C PHE A 93 -7.20 4.72 6.98
N LEU A 94 -7.64 3.49 7.22
CA LEU A 94 -6.92 2.49 8.00
C LEU A 94 -6.64 1.28 7.13
N ALA A 95 -5.43 0.74 7.20
CA ALA A 95 -5.02 -0.45 6.48
C ALA A 95 -4.34 -1.45 7.41
N ALA A 96 -4.58 -2.74 7.16
CA ALA A 96 -3.97 -3.83 7.90
C ALA A 96 -3.25 -4.80 6.96
N ASN A 97 -2.12 -5.34 7.40
CA ASN A 97 -1.40 -6.40 6.73
C ASN A 97 -1.83 -7.75 7.33
N ILE A 98 -2.61 -8.49 6.55
CA ILE A 98 -3.13 -9.82 6.91
C ILE A 98 -2.56 -10.82 5.93
N ASP A 99 -1.91 -11.87 6.44
CA ASP A 99 -1.27 -12.91 5.63
C ASP A 99 -0.32 -12.34 4.56
N SER A 100 0.50 -11.36 4.96
CA SER A 100 1.47 -10.66 4.09
C SER A 100 0.82 -9.86 2.96
N LYS A 101 -0.46 -9.48 3.11
CA LYS A 101 -1.20 -8.67 2.14
C LYS A 101 -1.87 -7.49 2.82
N TRP A 102 -1.60 -6.30 2.30
CA TRP A 102 -2.28 -5.09 2.73
C TRP A 102 -3.75 -5.09 2.26
N GLN A 103 -4.63 -4.67 3.15
CA GLN A 103 -6.06 -4.54 2.92
C GLN A 103 -6.53 -3.21 3.53
N ILE A 104 -7.44 -2.53 2.84
CA ILE A 104 -8.10 -1.32 3.35
C ILE A 104 -9.18 -1.79 4.35
N VAL A 105 -9.04 -1.38 5.60
CA VAL A 105 -9.99 -1.67 6.68
C VAL A 105 -11.05 -0.58 6.75
N TYR A 106 -10.62 0.67 6.65
CA TYR A 106 -11.49 1.84 6.67
C TYR A 106 -11.04 2.85 5.59
N GLU A 107 -12.01 3.56 5.03
CA GLU A 107 -11.83 4.68 4.11
C GLU A 107 -13.07 5.56 4.21
N GLY A 108 -12.89 6.84 4.53
CA GLY A 108 -13.95 7.84 4.52
C GLY A 108 -13.59 9.12 5.25
N ASP A 109 -14.43 10.13 5.04
CA ASP A 109 -14.35 11.48 5.62
C ASP A 109 -14.96 11.58 7.04
N ASN A 110 -15.50 10.49 7.59
CA ASN A 110 -16.10 10.45 8.93
C ASN A 110 -15.23 9.69 9.93
N ASP A 111 -15.63 9.70 11.20
CA ASP A 111 -15.04 8.83 12.21
C ASP A 111 -15.45 7.37 11.98
N PHE A 112 -14.53 6.44 12.25
CA PHE A 112 -14.81 5.01 12.28
C PHE A 112 -15.17 4.56 13.70
N THR A 113 -16.02 3.55 13.80
CA THR A 113 -16.40 2.97 15.09
C THR A 113 -15.35 2.00 15.59
N CYS A 114 -15.18 1.89 16.91
CA CYS A 114 -14.24 0.93 17.48
C CYS A 114 -14.60 -0.53 17.10
N GLU A 115 -15.89 -0.82 16.89
CA GLU A 115 -16.37 -2.14 16.47
C GLU A 115 -15.90 -2.52 15.07
N GLN A 116 -15.82 -1.57 14.13
CA GLN A 116 -15.35 -1.83 12.77
C GLN A 116 -13.88 -2.28 12.74
N VAL A 117 -13.07 -1.83 13.70
CA VAL A 117 -11.62 -2.05 13.72
C VAL A 117 -11.15 -3.06 14.77
N ALA A 118 -12.02 -3.48 15.70
CA ALA A 118 -11.68 -4.36 16.82
C ALA A 118 -11.03 -5.70 16.41
N GLY A 119 -11.32 -6.20 15.21
CA GLY A 119 -10.75 -7.45 14.68
C GLY A 119 -9.34 -7.33 14.10
N TYR A 120 -8.84 -6.11 13.91
CA TYR A 120 -7.61 -5.85 13.17
C TYR A 120 -6.40 -5.54 14.07
N GLN A 121 -6.61 -5.38 15.37
CA GLN A 121 -5.54 -5.18 16.37
C GLN A 121 -4.66 -3.93 16.13
N PHE A 122 -5.28 -2.84 15.66
CA PHE A 122 -4.59 -1.56 15.53
C PHE A 122 -4.03 -1.10 16.89
N PRO A 123 -2.83 -0.48 16.93
CA PRO A 123 -2.33 0.19 18.11
C PRO A 123 -3.27 1.32 18.54
N ASP A 124 -3.42 1.54 19.85
CA ASP A 124 -4.32 2.56 20.41
C ASP A 124 -4.11 3.95 19.80
N TYR A 125 -2.86 4.32 19.48
CA TYR A 125 -2.54 5.63 18.89
C TYR A 125 -3.02 5.81 17.44
N MET A 126 -3.35 4.72 16.72
CA MET A 126 -3.93 4.79 15.37
C MET A 126 -5.47 4.82 15.38
N ILE A 127 -6.08 4.48 16.52
CA ILE A 127 -7.54 4.36 16.68
C ILE A 127 -8.06 5.11 17.89
N SER A 128 -7.31 6.10 18.39
CA SER A 128 -7.65 6.86 19.61
C SER A 128 -8.97 7.61 19.48
N ASP A 129 -9.36 7.91 18.25
CA ASP A 129 -10.49 8.77 17.92
C ASP A 129 -11.74 7.98 17.55
N CYS A 130 -11.73 6.65 17.69
CA CYS A 130 -12.89 5.82 17.40
C CYS A 130 -14.07 6.14 18.34
N GLN A 131 -15.28 6.16 17.77
CA GLN A 131 -16.54 6.49 18.47
C GLN A 131 -17.45 5.26 18.65
#